data_AF-A0A151PH55-F1
#
_entry.id   AF-A0A151PH55-F1
#
_cell.length_a   1.000
_cell.length_b   1.000
_cell.length_c   1.000
_cell.angle_alpha   90.00
_cell.angle_beta   90.00
_cell.angle_gamma   90.00
#
_symmetry.space_group_name_H-M   'P 1'
#
loop_
_entity.id
_entity.type
_entity.pdbx_description
1 polymer ?
#
loop_
_entity_poly.entity_id
_entity_poly.type
_entity_poly.pdbx_seq_one_letter_code
_entity_poly.pdbx_strand_id
1 'polypeptide(L)'
;MGAVSSLWILWVVLTKGPRQAFSWRVRKTPLPFLVDNTYGEHWYLRLKSSGLCLHYVTAGPEKAPLLLFLHGSPQNWFCWCHQLQEFQKQFQVVALDLRGCGASDASREKKYYDLKIVAEDVREVIGTLGTKEEDAKWWTLEEASDWARQGSSKAIVVGHDWGGVLAWVFAAQHPDLVEKLILMNTMCCSALIGGPL
;
A
#
# COMPACT_ATOMS: atom_id res chain seq x y z
N MET A 1 4.11 -31.68 15.60
CA MET A 1 4.04 -31.50 14.13
C MET A 1 5.32 -30.90 13.50
N GLY A 2 6.46 -30.82 14.20
CA GLY A 2 7.69 -30.20 13.66
C GLY A 2 8.71 -31.18 13.04
N ALA A 3 8.86 -32.40 13.58
CA ALA A 3 9.94 -33.30 13.18
C ALA A 3 9.79 -33.90 11.76
N VAL A 4 8.56 -34.04 11.28
CA VAL A 4 8.28 -34.68 9.98
C VAL A 4 8.58 -33.75 8.80
N SER A 5 8.40 -32.42 8.97
CA SER A 5 8.70 -31.45 7.91
C SER A 5 10.20 -31.20 7.76
N SER A 6 10.96 -31.22 8.87
CA SER A 6 12.42 -31.08 8.86
C SER A 6 13.11 -32.22 8.12
N LEU A 7 12.63 -33.46 8.33
CA LEU A 7 13.13 -34.64 7.63
C LEU A 7 12.79 -34.61 6.14
N TRP A 8 11.61 -34.11 5.77
CA TRP A 8 11.22 -33.96 4.36
C TRP A 8 12.08 -32.91 3.63
N ILE A 9 12.29 -31.72 4.22
CA ILE A 9 13.15 -30.69 3.62
C ILE A 9 14.58 -31.20 3.48
N LEU A 10 15.13 -31.83 4.52
CA LEU A 10 16.46 -32.42 4.48
C LEU A 10 16.56 -33.51 3.40
N TRP A 11 15.57 -34.39 3.31
CA TRP A 11 15.51 -35.42 2.28
C TRP A 11 15.39 -34.83 0.86
N VAL A 12 14.59 -33.79 0.65
CA VAL A 12 14.48 -33.08 -0.65
C VAL A 12 15.79 -32.37 -1.00
N VAL A 13 16.46 -31.73 -0.04
CA VAL A 13 17.78 -31.11 -0.26
C VAL A 13 18.82 -32.18 -0.64
N LEU A 14 18.84 -33.32 0.06
CA LEU A 14 19.78 -34.41 -0.19
C LEU A 14 19.53 -35.14 -1.51
N THR A 15 18.27 -35.29 -1.92
CA THR A 15 17.91 -36.06 -3.12
C THR A 15 17.76 -35.21 -4.38
N LYS A 16 17.33 -33.96 -4.26
CA LYS A 16 17.01 -33.06 -5.39
C LYS A 16 17.86 -31.79 -5.43
N GLY A 17 18.70 -31.57 -4.42
CA GLY A 17 19.55 -30.40 -4.31
C GLY A 17 18.82 -29.16 -3.80
N PRO A 18 19.57 -28.18 -3.26
CA PRO A 18 19.00 -26.98 -2.64
C PRO A 18 18.22 -26.11 -3.63
N ARG A 19 18.59 -26.11 -4.93
CA ARG A 19 17.87 -25.34 -5.96
C ARG A 19 16.43 -25.80 -6.16
N GLN A 20 16.14 -27.10 -6.05
CA GLN A 20 14.77 -27.60 -6.14
C GLN A 20 14.04 -27.50 -4.80
N ALA A 21 14.73 -27.76 -3.69
CA ALA A 21 14.17 -27.61 -2.34
C ALA A 21 13.70 -26.17 -2.06
N PHE A 22 14.45 -25.19 -2.57
CA PHE A 22 14.14 -23.77 -2.50
C PHE A 22 13.85 -23.20 -3.90
N SER A 23 13.07 -23.94 -4.70
CA SER A 23 12.55 -23.43 -5.96
C SER A 23 11.20 -22.73 -5.75
N TRP A 24 11.12 -21.49 -6.19
CA TRP A 24 9.84 -20.80 -6.30
C TRP A 24 9.23 -21.15 -7.65
N ARG A 25 8.03 -21.75 -7.65
CA ARG A 25 7.27 -21.87 -8.91
C ARG A 25 6.75 -20.49 -9.26
N VAL A 26 7.36 -19.88 -10.27
CA VAL A 26 6.83 -18.67 -10.90
C VAL A 26 5.50 -19.05 -11.58
N ARG A 27 4.39 -18.49 -11.07
CA ARG A 27 3.10 -18.62 -11.75
C ARG A 27 3.12 -17.70 -12.97
N LYS A 28 2.84 -18.26 -14.16
CA LYS A 28 2.79 -17.48 -15.41
C LYS A 28 1.53 -16.62 -15.51
N THR A 29 0.44 -17.09 -14.91
CA THR A 29 -0.84 -16.38 -14.85
C THR A 29 -1.16 -16.05 -13.39
N PRO A 30 -1.60 -14.82 -13.09
CA PRO A 30 -2.10 -14.49 -11.77
C PRO A 30 -3.37 -15.29 -11.47
N LEU A 31 -3.67 -15.45 -10.19
CA LEU A 31 -4.93 -16.07 -9.77
C LEU A 31 -6.10 -15.14 -10.17
N PRO A 32 -7.26 -15.65 -10.58
CA PRO A 32 -8.36 -14.82 -11.08
C PRO A 32 -8.77 -13.70 -10.12
N PHE A 33 -8.86 -13.99 -8.83
CA PHE A 33 -9.22 -13.01 -7.80
C PHE A 33 -8.21 -11.88 -7.58
N LEU A 34 -7.04 -11.94 -8.22
CA LEU A 34 -6.06 -10.84 -8.22
C LEU A 34 -6.29 -9.85 -9.37
N VAL A 35 -7.16 -10.20 -10.32
CA VAL A 35 -7.42 -9.42 -11.55
C VAL A 35 -8.90 -9.21 -11.82
N ASP A 36 -9.79 -9.98 -11.20
CA ASP A 36 -11.24 -9.77 -11.25
C ASP A 36 -11.69 -8.81 -10.13
N ASN A 37 -12.91 -8.30 -10.27
CA ASN A 37 -13.43 -7.31 -9.33
C ASN A 37 -14.13 -7.93 -8.10
N THR A 38 -13.78 -9.16 -7.69
CA THR A 38 -14.47 -9.85 -6.58
C THR A 38 -14.40 -9.07 -5.26
N TYR A 39 -13.29 -8.35 -5.03
CA TYR A 39 -13.03 -7.63 -3.78
C TYR A 39 -13.04 -6.10 -3.92
N GLY A 40 -13.34 -5.60 -5.12
CA GLY A 40 -13.30 -4.19 -5.45
C GLY A 40 -12.82 -3.98 -6.89
N GLU A 41 -12.90 -2.74 -7.35
CA GLU A 41 -12.42 -2.34 -8.65
C GLU A 41 -10.92 -2.07 -8.63
N HIS A 42 -10.23 -2.54 -9.66
CA HIS A 42 -8.80 -2.35 -9.84
C HIS A 42 -8.52 -1.04 -10.60
N TRP A 43 -7.69 -0.18 -10.00
CA TRP A 43 -7.34 1.12 -10.55
C TRP A 43 -5.83 1.35 -10.52
N TYR A 44 -5.39 2.28 -11.36
CA TYR A 44 -3.99 2.63 -11.52
C TYR A 44 -3.82 4.14 -11.45
N LEU A 45 -2.97 4.60 -10.54
CA LEU A 45 -2.64 6.01 -10.34
C LEU A 45 -1.20 6.28 -10.77
N ARG A 46 -1.03 7.19 -11.73
CA ARG A 46 0.31 7.67 -12.10
C ARG A 46 0.73 8.83 -11.20
N LEU A 47 1.74 8.61 -10.39
CA LEU A 47 2.32 9.62 -9.51
C LEU A 47 3.04 10.68 -10.34
N LYS A 48 2.84 11.96 -9.98
CA LYS A 48 3.45 13.09 -10.68
C LYS A 48 4.92 13.25 -10.25
N SER A 49 5.25 13.02 -8.98
CA SER A 49 6.63 13.22 -8.49
C SER A 49 7.62 12.18 -9.03
N SER A 50 7.23 10.91 -9.04
CA SER A 50 8.10 9.79 -9.38
C SER A 50 7.86 9.22 -10.79
N GLY A 51 6.72 9.56 -11.40
CA GLY A 51 6.28 8.99 -12.67
C GLY A 51 5.82 7.53 -12.59
N LEU A 52 5.87 6.91 -11.40
CA LEU A 52 5.47 5.52 -11.18
C LEU A 52 3.95 5.37 -11.28
N CYS A 53 3.51 4.24 -11.82
CA CYS A 53 2.12 3.83 -11.83
C CYS A 53 1.86 2.89 -10.65
N LEU A 54 1.09 3.34 -9.65
CA LEU A 54 0.69 2.52 -8.51
C LEU A 54 -0.68 1.90 -8.75
N HIS A 55 -0.79 0.62 -8.46
CA HIS A 55 -2.04 -0.12 -8.46
C HIS A 55 -2.73 -0.02 -7.10
N TYR A 56 -4.05 0.06 -7.10
CA TYR A 56 -4.86 -0.08 -5.90
C TYR A 56 -6.21 -0.73 -6.22
N VAL A 57 -6.83 -1.32 -5.20
CA VAL A 57 -8.20 -1.85 -5.27
C VAL A 57 -9.10 -0.99 -4.40
N THR A 58 -10.23 -0.56 -4.94
CA THR A 58 -11.21 0.29 -4.23
C THR A 58 -12.61 -0.29 -4.25
N ALA A 59 -13.38 -0.04 -3.20
CA ALA A 59 -14.80 -0.35 -3.14
C ALA A 59 -15.53 0.65 -2.23
N GLY A 60 -16.86 0.64 -2.31
CA GLY A 60 -17.71 1.53 -1.52
C GLY A 60 -17.98 2.90 -2.15
N PRO A 61 -18.77 3.76 -1.50
CA PRO A 61 -19.18 5.03 -2.07
C PRO A 61 -18.01 6.02 -2.16
N GLU A 62 -17.81 6.64 -3.32
CA GLU A 62 -16.72 7.60 -3.58
C GLU A 62 -16.75 8.82 -2.63
N LYS A 63 -17.93 9.21 -2.14
CA LYS A 63 -18.10 10.34 -1.21
C LYS A 63 -18.02 9.96 0.27
N ALA A 64 -17.81 8.68 0.59
CA ALA A 64 -17.65 8.22 1.97
C ALA A 64 -16.22 8.55 2.47
N PRO A 65 -15.99 8.56 3.80
CA PRO A 65 -14.65 8.77 4.34
C PRO A 65 -13.66 7.73 3.80
N LEU A 66 -12.44 8.17 3.47
CA LEU A 66 -11.40 7.33 2.89
C LEU A 66 -10.75 6.45 3.97
N LEU A 67 -10.78 5.13 3.76
CA LEU A 67 -10.10 4.13 4.57
C LEU A 67 -8.99 3.46 3.74
N LEU A 68 -7.75 3.90 3.94
CA LEU A 68 -6.58 3.48 3.16
C LEU A 68 -5.79 2.40 3.88
N PHE A 69 -5.54 1.29 3.21
CA PHE A 69 -4.79 0.14 3.73
C PHE A 69 -3.41 0.01 3.08
N LEU A 70 -2.37 -0.06 3.91
CA LEU A 70 -0.97 -0.22 3.53
C LEU A 70 -0.45 -1.58 4.01
N HIS A 71 -0.09 -2.46 3.06
CA HIS A 71 0.34 -3.83 3.35
C HIS A 71 1.80 -3.93 3.83
N GLY A 72 2.16 -5.10 4.38
CA GLY A 72 3.52 -5.43 4.81
C GLY A 72 4.40 -6.08 3.74
N SER A 73 5.52 -6.66 4.14
CA SER A 73 6.39 -7.46 3.26
C SER A 73 6.51 -8.91 3.75
N PRO A 74 6.48 -9.93 2.85
CA PRO A 74 6.15 -9.88 1.43
C PRO A 74 4.62 -10.04 1.21
N GLN A 75 3.93 -8.95 0.89
CA GLN A 75 2.47 -8.94 0.67
C GLN A 75 2.09 -8.01 -0.50
N ASN A 76 0.79 -7.91 -0.78
CA ASN A 76 0.16 -7.00 -1.73
C ASN A 76 -1.25 -6.62 -1.21
N TRP A 77 -2.02 -5.85 -1.97
CA TRP A 77 -3.38 -5.38 -1.64
C TRP A 77 -4.30 -6.51 -1.13
N PHE A 78 -4.11 -7.74 -1.62
CA PHE A 78 -5.00 -8.87 -1.34
C PHE A 78 -5.00 -9.29 0.13
N CYS A 79 -3.96 -8.94 0.90
CA CYS A 79 -3.98 -9.20 2.35
C CYS A 79 -5.13 -8.50 3.09
N TRP A 80 -5.72 -7.47 2.47
CA TRP A 80 -6.85 -6.70 2.99
C TRP A 80 -8.21 -7.12 2.42
N CYS A 81 -8.30 -8.21 1.65
CA CYS A 81 -9.52 -8.59 0.92
C CYS A 81 -10.77 -8.71 1.82
N HIS A 82 -10.61 -9.23 3.04
CA HIS A 82 -11.69 -9.32 4.02
C HIS A 82 -12.07 -7.94 4.59
N GLN A 83 -11.08 -7.07 4.84
CA GLN A 83 -11.33 -5.72 5.34
C GLN A 83 -12.02 -4.85 4.29
N LEU A 84 -11.65 -4.97 3.01
CA LEU A 84 -12.35 -4.31 1.90
C LEU A 84 -13.83 -4.72 1.91
N GLN A 85 -14.11 -6.02 2.02
CA GLN A 85 -15.48 -6.52 2.00
C GLN A 85 -16.33 -6.05 3.19
N GLU A 86 -15.73 -6.00 4.38
CA GLU A 86 -16.40 -5.60 5.61
C GLU A 86 -16.74 -4.11 5.62
N PHE A 87 -15.78 -3.26 5.24
CA PHE A 87 -15.88 -1.81 5.46
C PHE A 87 -16.46 -1.02 4.27
N GLN A 88 -16.56 -1.61 3.07
CA GLN A 88 -17.02 -0.91 1.86
C GLN A 88 -18.42 -0.28 1.94
N LYS A 89 -19.28 -0.69 2.89
CA LYS A 89 -20.63 -0.09 3.04
C LYS A 89 -20.59 1.28 3.72
N GLN A 90 -19.53 1.58 4.46
CA GLN A 90 -19.40 2.76 5.31
C GLN A 90 -18.29 3.71 4.85
N PHE A 91 -17.29 3.17 4.16
CA PHE A 91 -16.08 3.87 3.76
C PHE A 91 -15.83 3.68 2.27
N GLN A 92 -15.13 4.65 1.67
CA GLN A 92 -14.37 4.40 0.45
C GLN A 92 -13.13 3.62 0.88
N VAL A 93 -13.15 2.31 0.68
CA VAL A 93 -12.05 1.44 1.09
C VAL A 93 -11.03 1.33 -0.03
N VAL A 94 -9.75 1.54 0.27
CA VAL A 94 -8.67 1.51 -0.73
C VAL A 94 -7.51 0.66 -0.21
N ALA A 95 -7.20 -0.44 -0.89
CA ALA A 95 -6.01 -1.24 -0.63
C ALA A 95 -4.95 -0.94 -1.68
N LEU A 96 -3.86 -0.30 -1.25
CA LEU A 96 -2.78 0.13 -2.13
C LEU A 96 -1.75 -0.99 -2.28
N ASP A 97 -1.35 -1.30 -3.51
CA ASP A 97 -0.08 -1.98 -3.76
C ASP A 97 1.05 -0.96 -3.61
N LEU A 98 1.87 -1.12 -2.58
CA LEU A 98 3.04 -0.26 -2.39
C LEU A 98 4.00 -0.40 -3.57
N ARG A 99 4.82 0.64 -3.79
CA ARG A 99 5.91 0.65 -4.77
C ARG A 99 6.64 -0.69 -4.83
N GLY A 100 6.76 -1.25 -6.03
CA GLY A 100 7.44 -2.52 -6.28
C GLY A 100 6.74 -3.77 -5.77
N CYS A 101 5.49 -3.65 -5.33
CA CYS A 101 4.65 -4.76 -4.89
C CYS A 101 3.45 -4.93 -5.83
N GLY A 102 2.96 -6.18 -5.94
CA GLY A 102 1.77 -6.50 -6.75
C GLY A 102 1.86 -5.99 -8.19
N ALA A 103 0.87 -5.20 -8.62
CA ALA A 103 0.81 -4.62 -9.95
C ALA A 103 1.35 -3.17 -10.02
N SER A 104 1.91 -2.65 -8.93
CA SER A 104 2.57 -1.34 -8.90
C SER A 104 3.96 -1.39 -9.54
N ASP A 105 4.32 -0.30 -10.22
CA ASP A 105 5.67 -0.12 -10.76
C ASP A 105 6.73 -0.20 -9.66
N ALA A 106 7.91 -0.69 -10.03
CA ALA A 106 9.07 -0.81 -9.16
C ALA A 106 10.15 0.22 -9.53
N SER A 107 10.80 0.76 -8.50
CA SER A 107 12.02 1.54 -8.69
C SER A 107 13.24 0.62 -8.75
N ARG A 108 14.21 0.91 -9.63
CA ARG A 108 15.42 0.06 -9.76
C ARG A 108 16.42 0.27 -8.63
N GLU A 109 16.52 1.49 -8.10
CA GLU A 109 17.49 1.83 -7.07
C GLU A 109 16.89 1.72 -5.66
N LYS A 110 17.66 1.16 -4.73
CA LYS A 110 17.25 0.96 -3.33
C LYS A 110 16.87 2.26 -2.61
N LYS A 111 17.52 3.37 -2.95
CA LYS A 111 17.27 4.68 -2.31
C LYS A 111 15.81 5.12 -2.41
N TYR A 112 15.12 4.72 -3.47
CA TYR A 112 13.71 5.05 -3.70
C TYR A 112 12.73 4.26 -2.82
N TYR A 113 13.23 3.34 -2.00
CA TYR A 113 12.44 2.63 -0.99
C TYR A 113 12.65 3.17 0.42
N ASP A 114 13.33 4.32 0.55
CA ASP A 114 13.36 5.06 1.81
C ASP A 114 11.93 5.45 2.21
N LEU A 115 11.58 5.23 3.49
CA LEU A 115 10.23 5.43 4.01
C LEU A 115 9.69 6.84 3.76
N LYS A 116 10.56 7.86 3.76
CA LYS A 116 10.15 9.24 3.48
C LYS A 116 9.71 9.41 2.03
N ILE A 117 10.37 8.73 1.10
CA ILE A 117 10.01 8.79 -0.32
C ILE A 117 8.73 7.99 -0.56
N VAL A 118 8.60 6.82 0.06
CA VAL A 118 7.37 6.02 -0.06
C VAL A 118 6.18 6.72 0.61
N ALA A 119 6.40 7.48 1.69
CA ALA A 119 5.36 8.32 2.30
C ALA A 119 4.86 9.43 1.36
N GLU A 120 5.72 9.98 0.50
CA GLU A 120 5.29 10.94 -0.53
C GLU A 120 4.38 10.30 -1.59
N ASP A 121 4.59 9.02 -1.94
CA ASP A 121 3.64 8.31 -2.81
C ASP A 121 2.25 8.26 -2.16
N VAL A 122 2.20 7.92 -0.87
CA VAL A 122 0.95 7.85 -0.09
C VAL A 122 0.29 9.23 -0.03
N ARG A 123 1.07 10.29 0.14
CA ARG A 123 0.58 11.67 0.10
C ARG A 123 -0.11 11.99 -1.22
N GLU A 124 0.50 11.64 -2.35
CA GLU A 124 -0.10 11.86 -3.68
C GLU A 124 -1.33 10.98 -3.92
N VAL A 125 -1.35 9.74 -3.40
CA VAL A 125 -2.51 8.85 -3.47
C VAL A 125 -3.69 9.45 -2.72
N ILE A 126 -3.54 9.79 -1.43
CA ILE A 126 -4.60 10.43 -0.63
C ILE A 126 -5.03 11.74 -1.28
N GLY A 127 -4.04 12.50 -1.75
CA GLY A 127 -4.23 13.74 -2.46
C GLY A 127 -5.16 13.63 -3.66
N THR A 128 -4.95 12.61 -4.49
CA THR A 128 -5.72 12.39 -5.73
C THR A 128 -7.09 11.77 -5.45
N LEU A 129 -7.18 10.86 -4.47
CA LEU A 129 -8.45 10.24 -4.12
C LEU A 129 -9.37 11.19 -3.34
N GLY A 130 -8.77 12.15 -2.63
CA GLY A 130 -9.48 13.11 -1.81
C GLY A 130 -9.95 14.37 -2.52
N THR A 131 -9.62 14.58 -3.80
CA THR A 131 -10.14 15.72 -4.57
C THR A 131 -11.62 15.53 -4.87
N LYS A 132 -12.44 16.51 -4.48
CA LYS A 132 -13.85 16.57 -4.92
C LYS A 132 -13.90 17.12 -6.34
N GLU A 133 -14.79 16.58 -7.16
CA GLU A 133 -14.96 16.92 -8.59
C GLU A 133 -15.21 18.42 -8.84
N GLU A 134 -15.82 19.11 -7.88
CA GLU A 134 -16.07 20.56 -7.88
C GLU A 134 -14.80 21.40 -7.69
N ASP A 135 -13.81 20.84 -6.98
CA ASP A 135 -12.44 21.34 -6.86
C ASP A 135 -11.53 20.71 -7.93
N ALA A 136 -12.09 20.18 -9.03
CA ALA A 136 -11.36 19.54 -10.14
C ALA A 136 -11.65 20.17 -11.53
N LYS A 137 -12.24 21.39 -11.59
CA LYS A 137 -12.57 22.09 -12.86
C LYS A 137 -11.57 23.09 -13.49
N TRP A 138 -10.56 23.64 -12.82
CA TRP A 138 -9.53 24.51 -13.44
C TRP A 138 -8.12 24.32 -12.82
N TRP A 139 -7.18 23.60 -13.46
CA TRP A 139 -5.74 23.66 -13.09
C TRP A 139 -4.84 23.92 -14.28
N THR A 140 -3.90 24.82 -14.05
CA THR A 140 -2.62 24.90 -14.77
C THR A 140 -1.52 24.15 -14.01
N LEU A 141 -0.39 23.88 -14.68
CA LEU A 141 0.73 23.08 -14.14
C LEU A 141 1.41 23.71 -12.91
N GLU A 142 1.29 25.02 -12.70
CA GLU A 142 1.94 25.75 -11.59
C GLU A 142 1.10 25.70 -10.30
N GLU A 143 -0.23 25.66 -10.42
CA GLU A 143 -1.19 25.56 -9.31
C GLU A 143 -1.21 24.16 -8.67
N ALA A 144 -0.56 23.19 -9.33
CA ALA A 144 -0.42 21.81 -8.88
C ALA A 144 0.49 21.64 -7.63
N SER A 145 1.10 22.70 -7.10
CA SER A 145 1.90 22.63 -5.86
C SER A 145 1.13 23.05 -4.60
N ASP A 146 0.02 23.77 -4.76
CA ASP A 146 -0.78 24.32 -3.66
C ASP A 146 -1.99 23.46 -3.26
N TRP A 147 -2.48 22.53 -4.12
CA TRP A 147 -3.64 21.68 -3.80
C TRP A 147 -3.40 20.73 -2.61
N ALA A 148 -2.14 20.41 -2.28
CA ALA A 148 -1.80 19.67 -1.07
C ALA A 148 -2.21 20.42 0.22
N ARG A 149 -2.45 21.73 0.15
CA ARG A 149 -2.78 22.58 1.32
C ARG A 149 -4.27 22.92 1.48
N GLN A 150 -5.12 22.75 0.46
CA GLN A 150 -6.46 23.41 0.49
C GLN A 150 -7.67 22.56 0.10
N GLY A 151 -7.52 21.29 -0.29
CA GLY A 151 -8.69 20.48 -0.69
C GLY A 151 -8.63 18.99 -0.42
N SER A 152 -7.52 18.44 0.09
CA SER A 152 -7.43 16.98 0.30
C SER A 152 -8.27 16.54 1.51
N SER A 153 -9.23 15.65 1.27
CA SER A 153 -9.89 14.93 2.36
C SER A 153 -8.84 14.13 3.14
N LYS A 154 -8.96 14.14 4.47
CA LYS A 154 -8.13 13.31 5.33
C LYS A 154 -8.44 11.84 5.10
N ALA A 155 -7.47 10.96 5.35
CA ALA A 155 -7.66 9.53 5.31
C ALA A 155 -7.58 8.91 6.71
N ILE A 156 -8.36 7.86 6.93
CA ILE A 156 -8.08 6.88 7.99
C ILE A 156 -7.04 5.91 7.42
N VAL A 157 -5.84 5.93 7.97
CA VAL A 157 -4.71 5.14 7.46
C VAL A 157 -4.51 3.90 8.34
N VAL A 158 -4.55 2.73 7.69
CA VAL A 158 -4.33 1.43 8.32
C VAL A 158 -3.05 0.82 7.77
N GLY A 159 -2.14 0.40 8.65
CA GLY A 159 -0.88 -0.22 8.24
C GLY A 159 -0.58 -1.51 9.00
N HIS A 160 -0.04 -2.50 8.28
CA HIS A 160 0.41 -3.78 8.83
C HIS A 160 1.89 -4.02 8.52
N ASP A 161 2.68 -4.54 9.48
CA ASP A 161 4.11 -4.85 9.32
C ASP A 161 4.90 -3.61 8.80
N TRP A 162 5.64 -3.68 7.69
CA TRP A 162 6.31 -2.53 7.07
C TRP A 162 5.33 -1.44 6.63
N GLY A 163 4.11 -1.80 6.23
CA GLY A 163 3.04 -0.85 5.93
C GLY A 163 2.61 -0.07 7.17
N GLY A 164 2.70 -0.67 8.37
CA GLY A 164 2.50 0.05 9.63
C GLY A 164 3.62 1.04 9.94
N VAL A 165 4.87 0.67 9.63
CA VAL A 165 6.03 1.57 9.84
C VAL A 165 5.91 2.77 8.89
N LEU A 166 5.52 2.51 7.64
CA LEU A 166 5.22 3.53 6.65
C LEU A 166 4.06 4.43 7.11
N ALA A 167 2.94 3.86 7.58
CA ALA A 167 1.79 4.62 8.06
C ALA A 167 2.17 5.54 9.24
N TRP A 168 3.03 5.05 10.14
CA TRP A 168 3.55 5.83 11.25
C TRP A 168 4.43 7.00 10.79
N VAL A 169 5.39 6.75 9.89
CA VAL A 169 6.24 7.80 9.30
C VAL A 169 5.39 8.82 8.53
N PHE A 170 4.42 8.36 7.76
CA PHE A 170 3.49 9.19 7.03
C PHE A 170 2.70 10.11 7.96
N ALA A 171 2.12 9.58 9.04
CA ALA A 171 1.37 10.37 10.01
C ALA A 171 2.23 11.42 10.73
N ALA A 172 3.52 11.14 10.94
CA ALA A 172 4.45 12.10 11.51
C ALA A 172 4.84 13.21 10.52
N GLN A 173 4.94 12.91 9.22
CA GLN A 173 5.31 13.88 8.19
C GLN A 173 4.11 14.72 7.70
N HIS A 174 2.92 14.11 7.63
CA HIS A 174 1.70 14.68 7.06
C HIS A 174 0.50 14.54 8.02
N PRO A 175 0.59 15.06 9.26
CA PRO A 175 -0.48 14.91 10.26
C PRO A 175 -1.79 15.58 9.85
N ASP A 176 -1.74 16.55 8.94
CA ASP A 176 -2.88 17.25 8.36
C ASP A 176 -3.72 16.35 7.44
N LEU A 177 -3.13 15.31 6.84
CA LEU A 177 -3.80 14.37 5.94
C LEU A 177 -4.31 13.09 6.63
N VAL A 178 -4.01 12.92 7.92
CA VAL A 178 -4.43 11.73 8.69
C VAL A 178 -5.58 12.09 9.63
N GLU A 179 -6.75 11.47 9.41
CA GLU A 179 -7.87 11.58 10.34
C GLU A 179 -7.66 10.67 11.55
N LYS A 180 -7.29 9.41 11.28
CA LYS A 180 -7.02 8.38 12.28
C LYS A 180 -5.93 7.45 11.77
N LEU A 181 -5.13 6.93 12.69
CA LEU A 181 -4.05 5.97 12.40
C LEU A 181 -4.34 4.64 13.11
N ILE A 182 -4.31 3.54 12.38
CA ILE A 182 -4.49 2.17 12.90
C ILE A 182 -3.27 1.34 12.53
N LEU A 183 -2.60 0.78 13.54
CA LEU A 183 -1.39 -0.03 13.36
C LEU A 183 -1.63 -1.46 13.79
N MET A 184 -1.33 -2.40 12.90
CA MET A 184 -1.53 -3.83 13.11
C MET A 184 -0.18 -4.55 13.13
N ASN A 185 0.17 -5.11 14.31
CA ASN A 185 1.37 -5.92 14.48
C ASN A 185 2.67 -5.20 14.02
N THR A 186 2.78 -3.91 14.32
CA THR A 186 3.94 -3.07 14.00
C THR A 186 4.43 -2.34 15.24
N MET A 187 5.75 -2.29 15.44
CA MET A 187 6.36 -1.44 16.46
C MET A 187 6.54 -0.01 15.95
N CYS A 188 6.05 0.96 16.72
CA CYS A 188 6.41 2.37 16.56
C CYS A 188 7.82 2.59 17.11
N CYS A 189 8.80 2.90 16.24
CA CYS A 189 10.15 3.20 16.66
C CYS A 189 10.45 4.69 16.44
N SER A 190 10.58 5.46 17.52
CA SER A 190 10.89 6.90 17.46
C SER A 190 12.21 7.20 16.74
N ALA A 191 13.15 6.26 16.72
CA ALA A 191 14.41 6.39 15.99
C ALA A 191 14.23 6.51 14.47
N LEU A 192 13.11 6.01 13.90
CA LEU A 192 12.83 6.07 12.46
C LEU A 192 12.32 7.44 12.01
N ILE A 193 11.91 8.30 12.94
CA ILE A 193 11.37 9.65 12.67
C ILE A 193 12.45 10.73 12.79
N GLY A 194 13.60 10.42 13.39
CA GLY A 194 14.75 11.32 13.46
C GLY A 194 14.56 12.54 14.36
N GLY A 195 14.22 12.35 15.64
CA GLY A 195 14.30 13.41 16.67
C GLY A 195 13.55 13.10 17.97
N PRO A 196 13.89 13.74 19.11
CA PRO A 196 13.13 13.63 20.36
C PRO A 196 11.80 14.40 20.24
N LEU A 197 10.76 13.85 20.86
CA LEU A 197 9.41 14.43 20.97
C LEU A 197 9.44 15.81 21.67
#